data_AF-A0A1W4WRC7-F1
#
_entry.id   AF-A0A1W4WRC7-F1
#
_cell.length_a   1.000
_cell.length_b   1.000
_cell.length_c   1.000
_cell.angle_alpha   90.00
_cell.angle_beta   90.00
_cell.angle_gamma   90.00
#
_symmetry.space_group_name_H-M   'P 1'
#
loop_
_entity.id
_entity.type
_entity.pdbx_description
1 polymer ?
#
loop_
_entity_poly.entity_id
_entity_poly.type
_entity_poly.pdbx_seq_one_letter_code
_entity_poly.pdbx_strand_id
1 'polypeptide(L)'
;MNKDDVIYSLSLIFCILFGYIYRNINNKEFKKWIGTILGLFLMVVLGGYHTLHLFVVCIGNIFILFHNKKKCHLLSFLFSFTYLLFFRTTVYFGIPYPPAHMNMIQMMFTLKMVGLALDLENCTLAMGDYDNKTDEQKAEIIYSYFNLTVADVFHYSLNYIGIVTGPYFRYRTFLDYIDLPFSKYANCEKHTLKKLRIFPLIAVIFLFLSYYWPISVSCQPNELLIIVPQKNFFNTVHGHTVFGTCG
;
A
#
# COMPACT_ATOMS: atom_id res chain seq x y z
N MET A 1 23.73 6.59 0.46
CA MET A 1 22.39 6.25 0.98
C MET A 1 21.84 7.50 1.62
N ASN A 2 20.67 7.96 1.20
CA ASN A 2 20.09 9.20 1.72
C ASN A 2 19.60 8.97 3.16
N LYS A 3 19.49 10.02 3.99
CA LYS A 3 19.04 9.87 5.39
C LYS A 3 17.66 9.20 5.46
N ASP A 4 16.78 9.52 4.52
CA ASP A 4 15.43 8.97 4.42
C ASP A 4 15.42 7.47 4.10
N ASP A 5 16.37 6.99 3.29
CA ASP A 5 16.49 5.57 2.96
C ASP A 5 16.86 4.75 4.19
N VAL A 6 17.77 5.29 5.03
CA VAL A 6 18.20 4.66 6.29
C VAL A 6 17.03 4.60 7.27
N ILE A 7 16.27 5.70 7.42
CA ILE A 7 15.10 5.77 8.30
C ILE A 7 14.03 4.77 7.84
N TYR A 8 13.80 4.67 6.52
CA TYR A 8 12.86 3.72 5.94
C TYR A 8 13.28 2.26 6.18
N SER A 9 14.54 1.91 5.89
CA SER A 9 15.05 0.55 6.13
C SER A 9 14.99 0.15 7.61
N LEU A 10 15.34 1.07 8.52
CA LEU A 10 15.27 0.83 9.96
C LEU A 10 13.82 0.60 10.41
N SER A 11 12.88 1.38 9.89
CA SER A 11 11.46 1.24 10.18
C SER A 11 10.89 -0.11 9.70
N LEU A 12 11.35 -0.62 8.55
CA LEU A 12 10.97 -1.95 8.07
C LEU A 12 11.49 -3.07 8.97
N ILE A 13 12.76 -3.00 9.39
CA ILE A 13 13.35 -3.97 10.31
C ILE A 13 12.58 -3.97 11.63
N PHE A 14 12.25 -2.77 12.14
CA PHE A 14 11.42 -2.61 13.32
C PHE A 14 10.05 -3.27 13.15
N CYS A 15 9.37 -3.10 12.01
CA CYS A 15 8.07 -3.74 11.74
C CYS A 15 8.16 -5.28 11.77
N ILE A 16 9.24 -5.86 11.23
CA ILE A 16 9.45 -7.31 11.20
C ILE A 16 9.63 -7.84 12.63
N LEU A 17 10.48 -7.19 13.43
CA LEU A 17 10.72 -7.57 14.82
C LEU A 17 9.47 -7.41 15.67
N PHE A 18 8.76 -6.29 15.51
CA PHE A 18 7.53 -6.01 16.22
C PHE A 18 6.43 -7.01 15.87
N GLY A 19 6.38 -7.51 14.64
CA GLY A 19 5.45 -8.54 14.21
C GLY A 19 5.53 -9.83 15.04
N TYR A 20 6.70 -10.17 15.58
CA TYR A 20 6.85 -11.31 16.49
C TYR A 20 6.11 -11.08 17.81
N ILE A 21 6.28 -9.89 18.40
CA ILE A 21 5.65 -9.50 19.66
C ILE A 21 4.14 -9.33 19.48
N TYR A 22 3.73 -8.62 18.43
CA TYR A 22 2.34 -8.30 18.14
C TYR A 22 1.46 -9.55 18.00
N ARG A 23 2.06 -10.65 17.53
CA ARG A 23 1.38 -11.93 17.38
C ARG A 23 1.05 -12.62 18.70
N ASN A 24 1.82 -12.37 19.77
CA ASN A 24 1.62 -13.00 21.08
C ASN A 24 0.51 -12.32 21.91
N ILE A 25 -0.07 -11.22 21.40
CA ILE A 25 -1.12 -10.47 22.08
C ILE A 25 -2.48 -11.17 21.86
N ASN A 26 -3.08 -11.66 22.94
CA ASN A 26 -4.37 -12.35 22.90
C ASN A 26 -5.58 -11.42 23.07
N ASN A 27 -5.42 -10.25 23.70
CA ASN A 27 -6.53 -9.34 23.95
C ASN A 27 -6.88 -8.53 22.69
N LYS A 28 -8.12 -8.66 22.19
CA LYS A 28 -8.60 -8.11 20.92
C LYS A 28 -8.51 -6.60 20.84
N GLU A 29 -9.07 -5.90 21.83
CA GLU A 29 -9.09 -4.44 21.86
C GLU A 29 -7.67 -3.87 21.99
N PHE A 30 -6.87 -4.46 22.89
CA PHE A 30 -5.48 -4.05 23.05
C PHE A 30 -4.66 -4.24 21.76
N LYS A 31 -4.92 -5.34 21.03
CA LYS A 31 -4.29 -5.62 19.74
C LYS A 31 -4.68 -4.59 18.68
N LYS A 32 -5.96 -4.22 18.57
CA LYS A 32 -6.42 -3.14 17.67
C LYS A 32 -5.71 -1.82 17.97
N TRP A 33 -5.70 -1.40 19.23
CA TRP A 33 -5.07 -0.14 19.65
C TRP A 33 -3.57 -0.11 19.39
N ILE A 34 -2.84 -1.16 19.76
CA ILE A 34 -1.40 -1.25 19.48
C ILE A 34 -1.14 -1.18 17.99
N GLY A 35 -1.90 -1.92 17.18
CA GLY A 35 -1.72 -1.95 15.73
C GLY A 35 -1.89 -0.57 15.10
N THR A 36 -2.87 0.19 15.56
CA THR A 36 -3.14 1.56 15.11
C THR A 36 -2.10 2.56 15.61
N ILE A 37 -1.71 2.51 16.89
CA ILE A 37 -0.69 3.39 17.46
C ILE A 37 0.64 3.20 16.74
N LEU A 38 1.04 1.95 16.49
CA LEU A 38 2.27 1.66 15.77
C LEU A 38 2.20 2.11 14.30
N GLY A 39 1.05 1.95 13.64
CA GLY A 39 0.85 2.41 12.28
C GLY A 39 0.92 3.94 12.16
N LEU A 40 0.27 4.65 13.08
CA LEU A 40 0.35 6.11 13.23
C LEU A 40 1.79 6.57 13.47
N PHE A 41 2.50 5.93 14.39
CA PHE A 41 3.90 6.21 14.67
C PHE A 41 4.76 6.07 13.40
N LEU A 42 4.62 4.96 12.66
CA LEU A 42 5.35 4.74 11.41
C LEU A 42 5.02 5.79 10.35
N MET A 43 3.75 6.17 10.21
CA MET A 43 3.37 7.22 9.27
C MET A 43 3.97 8.58 9.63
N VAL A 44 4.07 8.93 10.91
CA VAL A 44 4.71 10.19 11.34
C VAL A 44 6.23 10.13 11.12
N VAL A 45 6.87 9.01 11.45
CA VAL A 45 8.32 8.82 11.28
C VAL A 45 8.73 8.84 9.80
N LEU A 46 7.93 8.22 8.93
CA LEU A 46 8.23 8.15 7.50
C LEU A 46 7.76 9.41 6.75
N GLY A 47 6.54 9.88 6.99
CA GLY A 47 5.94 10.96 6.20
C GLY A 47 6.18 12.37 6.73
N GLY A 48 6.55 12.52 8.01
CA GLY A 48 6.73 13.83 8.65
C GLY A 48 5.47 14.70 8.53
N TYR A 49 5.63 15.95 8.08
CA TYR A 49 4.52 16.90 7.92
C TYR A 49 3.54 16.50 6.81
N HIS A 50 3.98 15.74 5.81
CA HIS A 50 3.12 15.30 4.70
C HIS A 50 2.08 14.26 5.12
N THR A 51 2.15 13.74 6.35
CA THR A 51 1.20 12.79 6.93
C THR A 51 -0.23 13.36 7.04
N LEU A 52 -0.37 14.69 7.08
CA LEU A 52 -1.68 15.35 7.05
C LEU A 52 -2.49 14.99 5.80
N HIS A 53 -1.84 14.79 4.65
CA HIS A 53 -2.53 14.39 3.43
C HIS A 53 -3.20 13.01 3.56
N LEU A 54 -2.59 12.08 4.30
CA LEU A 54 -3.18 10.77 4.54
C LEU A 54 -4.41 10.86 5.45
N PHE A 55 -4.37 11.73 6.46
CA PHE A 55 -5.53 11.95 7.34
C PHE A 55 -6.72 12.54 6.59
N VAL A 56 -6.48 13.49 5.67
CA VAL A 56 -7.55 14.07 4.84
C VAL A 56 -8.21 12.98 3.99
N VAL A 57 -7.42 12.10 3.36
CA VAL A 57 -7.96 10.98 2.56
C VAL A 57 -8.71 9.98 3.44
N CYS A 58 -8.23 9.72 4.65
CA CYS A 58 -8.87 8.84 5.62
C CYS A 58 -10.27 9.37 6.00
N ILE A 59 -10.33 10.62 6.46
CA ILE A 59 -11.57 11.27 6.90
C ILE A 59 -12.57 11.39 5.74
N GLY A 60 -12.10 11.80 4.55
CA GLY A 60 -12.94 11.92 3.37
C GLY A 60 -13.56 10.58 2.97
N ASN A 61 -12.78 9.50 2.97
CA ASN A 61 -13.31 8.16 2.68
C ASN A 61 -14.28 7.66 3.75
N ILE A 62 -14.01 7.90 5.04
CA ILE A 62 -14.94 7.58 6.13
C ILE A 62 -16.26 8.31 5.90
N PHE A 63 -16.23 9.61 5.63
CA PHE A 63 -17.45 10.38 5.35
C PHE A 63 -18.26 9.79 4.19
N ILE A 64 -17.58 9.40 3.10
CA ILE A 64 -18.21 8.76 1.94
C ILE A 64 -18.86 7.41 2.30
N LEU A 65 -18.17 6.58 3.08
CA LEU A 65 -18.63 5.26 3.52
C LEU A 65 -19.95 5.33 4.32
N PHE A 66 -20.09 6.33 5.19
CA PHE A 66 -21.28 6.46 6.04
C PHE A 66 -22.44 7.22 5.39
N HIS A 67 -22.17 8.09 4.40
CA HIS A 67 -23.21 8.89 3.76
C HIS A 67 -24.02 8.09 2.71
N ASN A 68 -23.35 7.36 1.81
CA ASN A 68 -24.02 6.69 0.67
C ASN A 68 -23.58 5.24 0.46
N LYS A 69 -24.24 4.30 1.13
CA LYS A 69 -23.89 2.86 1.06
C LYS A 69 -24.11 2.21 -0.32
N LYS A 70 -25.05 2.72 -1.13
CA LYS A 70 -25.43 2.12 -2.43
C LYS A 70 -24.51 2.46 -3.62
N LYS A 71 -23.75 3.56 -3.56
CA LYS A 71 -22.78 3.97 -4.59
C LYS A 71 -21.42 4.27 -3.96
N CYS A 72 -21.13 3.62 -2.84
CA CYS A 72 -19.96 3.92 -2.02
C CYS A 72 -18.65 3.66 -2.77
N HIS A 73 -18.57 2.56 -3.53
CA HIS A 73 -17.35 2.18 -4.25
C HIS A 73 -16.97 3.25 -5.27
N LEU A 74 -17.93 3.71 -6.09
CA LEU A 74 -17.67 4.66 -7.17
C LEU A 74 -17.23 6.02 -6.60
N LEU A 75 -17.90 6.46 -5.53
CA LEU A 75 -17.58 7.74 -4.90
C LEU A 75 -16.24 7.69 -4.16
N SER A 76 -15.95 6.60 -3.43
CA SER A 76 -14.67 6.39 -2.75
C SER A 76 -13.52 6.22 -3.75
N PHE A 77 -13.76 5.50 -4.86
CA PHE A 77 -12.83 5.36 -5.97
C PHE A 77 -12.53 6.72 -6.60
N LEU A 78 -13.56 7.48 -6.99
CA LEU A 78 -13.38 8.79 -7.62
C LEU A 78 -12.65 9.75 -6.70
N PHE A 79 -13.07 9.85 -5.43
CA PHE A 79 -12.41 10.70 -4.44
C PHE A 79 -10.94 10.31 -4.23
N SER A 80 -10.65 9.02 -4.03
CA SER A 80 -9.29 8.54 -3.77
C SER A 80 -8.38 8.70 -4.98
N PHE A 81 -8.87 8.40 -6.19
CA PHE A 81 -8.09 8.56 -7.43
C PHE A 81 -7.89 10.03 -7.80
N THR A 82 -8.89 10.89 -7.65
CA THR A 82 -8.71 12.34 -7.86
C THR A 82 -7.69 12.90 -6.89
N TYR A 83 -7.71 12.48 -5.61
CA TYR A 83 -6.71 12.91 -4.64
C TYR A 83 -5.30 12.41 -4.96
N LEU A 84 -5.15 11.17 -5.43
CA LEU A 84 -3.87 10.65 -5.92
C LEU A 84 -3.35 11.44 -7.13
N LEU A 85 -4.23 11.76 -8.08
CA LEU A 85 -3.86 12.54 -9.25
C LEU A 85 -3.40 13.94 -8.84
N PHE A 86 -4.11 14.60 -7.93
CA PHE A 86 -3.70 15.87 -7.35
C PHE A 86 -2.31 15.78 -6.70
N PHE A 87 -2.06 14.74 -5.90
CA PHE A 87 -0.76 14.54 -5.25
C PHE A 87 0.38 14.32 -6.27
N ARG A 88 0.08 13.64 -7.38
CA ARG A 88 1.03 13.38 -8.46
C ARG A 88 1.28 14.60 -9.35
N THR A 89 0.32 15.53 -9.41
CA THR A 89 0.43 16.78 -10.17
C THR A 89 0.79 17.99 -9.32
N THR A 90 1.20 17.80 -8.06
CA THR A 90 1.64 18.86 -7.13
C THR A 90 2.69 19.81 -7.71
N VAL A 91 3.56 19.30 -8.60
CA VAL A 91 4.58 20.10 -9.31
C VAL A 91 3.97 21.20 -10.18
N TYR A 92 2.79 20.97 -10.78
CA TYR A 92 2.07 21.99 -11.55
C TYR A 92 1.48 23.09 -10.67
N PHE A 93 1.28 22.82 -9.38
CA PHE A 93 0.73 23.76 -8.41
C PHE A 93 1.79 24.44 -7.53
N GLY A 94 3.08 24.17 -7.77
CA GLY A 94 4.19 24.74 -7.01
C GLY A 94 4.33 24.23 -5.57
N ILE A 95 3.66 23.13 -5.23
CA ILE A 95 3.74 22.48 -3.91
C ILE A 95 4.97 21.53 -3.93
N PRO A 96 5.80 21.48 -2.86
CA PRO A 96 6.97 20.61 -2.82
C PRO A 96 6.58 19.14 -3.05
N TYR A 97 7.34 18.47 -3.92
CA TYR A 97 7.08 17.08 -4.26
C TYR A 97 7.27 16.19 -3.01
N PRO A 98 6.26 15.38 -2.66
CA PRO A 98 6.29 14.54 -1.46
C PRO A 98 7.35 13.45 -1.59
N PRO A 99 7.97 13.01 -0.48
CA PRO A 99 8.97 11.96 -0.52
C PRO A 99 8.45 10.66 -1.16
N ALA A 100 9.31 9.96 -1.90
CA ALA A 100 8.94 8.77 -2.67
C ALA A 100 8.31 7.66 -1.81
N HIS A 101 8.80 7.47 -0.58
CA HIS A 101 8.25 6.49 0.38
C HIS A 101 6.84 6.85 0.83
N MET A 102 6.50 8.15 0.94
CA MET A 102 5.17 8.60 1.33
C MET A 102 4.15 8.42 0.21
N ASN A 103 4.57 8.61 -1.04
CA ASN A 103 3.74 8.34 -2.20
C ASN A 103 3.28 6.87 -2.25
N MET A 104 4.18 5.94 -1.93
CA MET A 104 3.86 4.51 -1.86
C MET A 104 2.89 4.18 -0.71
N ILE A 105 3.10 4.77 0.47
CA ILE A 105 2.17 4.65 1.62
C ILE A 105 0.78 5.14 1.22
N GLN A 106 0.70 6.29 0.56
CA GLN A 106 -0.57 6.85 0.07
C GLN A 106 -1.26 5.92 -0.92
N MET A 107 -0.53 5.35 -1.87
CA MET A 107 -1.09 4.38 -2.81
C MET A 107 -1.67 3.16 -2.09
N MET A 108 -0.91 2.56 -1.16
CA MET A 108 -1.41 1.41 -0.39
C MET A 108 -2.65 1.78 0.44
N PHE A 109 -2.64 2.94 1.09
CA PHE A 109 -3.75 3.44 1.87
C PHE A 109 -5.02 3.61 1.01
N THR A 110 -4.90 4.21 -0.17
CA THR A 110 -6.05 4.39 -1.08
C THR A 110 -6.63 3.07 -1.54
N LEU A 111 -5.80 2.07 -1.86
CA LEU A 111 -6.27 0.73 -2.22
C LEU A 111 -7.04 0.08 -1.06
N LYS A 112 -6.58 0.21 0.19
CA LYS A 112 -7.30 -0.28 1.38
C LYS A 112 -8.67 0.35 1.56
N MET A 113 -8.78 1.67 1.35
CA MET A 113 -10.05 2.40 1.52
C MET A 113 -11.05 2.09 0.39
N VAL A 114 -10.59 2.08 -0.86
CA VAL A 114 -11.44 1.74 -2.01
C VAL A 114 -11.89 0.27 -1.95
N GLY A 115 -10.99 -0.63 -1.56
CA GLY A 115 -11.31 -2.04 -1.36
C GLY A 115 -12.36 -2.27 -0.27
N LEU A 116 -12.25 -1.53 0.84
CA LEU A 116 -13.28 -1.54 1.89
C LEU A 116 -14.63 -1.02 1.37
N ALA A 117 -14.63 0.04 0.57
CA ALA A 117 -15.87 0.58 -0.02
C ALA A 117 -16.54 -0.42 -0.97
N LEU A 118 -15.75 -1.16 -1.76
CA LEU A 118 -16.23 -2.24 -2.61
C LEU A 118 -16.81 -3.41 -1.79
N ASP A 119 -16.10 -3.83 -0.74
CA ASP A 119 -16.57 -4.89 0.16
C ASP A 119 -17.91 -4.50 0.84
N LEU A 120 -18.06 -3.24 1.26
CA LEU A 120 -19.30 -2.72 1.87
C LEU A 120 -20.47 -2.71 0.89
N GLU A 121 -20.25 -2.26 -0.35
CA GLU A 121 -21.30 -2.29 -1.37
C GLU A 121 -21.72 -3.71 -1.70
N ASN A 122 -20.76 -4.64 -1.86
CA ASN A 122 -21.04 -6.05 -2.08
C ASN A 122 -21.88 -6.65 -0.94
N CYS A 123 -21.56 -6.31 0.32
CA CYS A 123 -22.38 -6.70 1.47
C CYS A 123 -23.78 -6.08 1.42
N THR A 124 -23.90 -4.82 1.02
CA THR A 124 -25.19 -4.12 0.91
C THR A 124 -26.08 -4.72 -0.18
N LEU A 125 -25.52 -5.06 -1.34
CA LEU A 125 -26.22 -5.75 -2.42
C LEU A 125 -26.62 -7.17 -2.00
N ALA A 126 -25.73 -7.88 -1.31
CA ALA A 126 -25.98 -9.21 -0.80
C ALA A 126 -27.07 -9.25 0.29
N MET A 127 -27.27 -8.17 1.05
CA MET A 127 -28.41 -8.03 1.96
C MET A 127 -29.74 -7.84 1.23
N GLY A 128 -29.74 -7.24 0.03
CA GLY A 128 -30.94 -7.13 -0.80
C GLY A 128 -31.41 -8.48 -1.35
N ASP A 129 -30.49 -9.43 -1.52
CA ASP A 129 -30.73 -10.81 -1.97
C ASP A 129 -30.51 -11.83 -0.85
N TYR A 130 -30.77 -11.41 0.41
CA TYR A 130 -30.39 -12.19 1.59
C TYR A 130 -31.03 -13.58 1.60
N ASP A 131 -32.31 -13.69 1.22
CA ASP A 131 -33.08 -14.94 1.35
C ASP A 131 -32.56 -16.07 0.44
N ASN A 132 -31.97 -15.75 -0.72
CA ASN A 132 -31.46 -16.71 -1.70
C ASN A 132 -30.05 -17.25 -1.39
N LYS A 133 -29.41 -16.76 -0.32
CA LYS A 133 -28.04 -17.16 0.04
C LYS A 133 -27.99 -18.30 1.04
N THR A 134 -26.90 -19.06 1.01
CA THR A 134 -26.60 -20.13 1.98
C THR A 134 -26.43 -19.54 3.39
N ASP A 135 -26.75 -20.32 4.43
CA ASP A 135 -26.66 -19.87 5.83
C ASP A 135 -25.25 -19.41 6.24
N GLU A 136 -24.21 -20.05 5.70
CA GLU A 136 -22.82 -19.63 5.91
C GLU A 136 -22.54 -18.23 5.34
N GLN A 137 -23.02 -17.96 4.11
CA GLN A 137 -22.86 -16.67 3.46
C GLN A 137 -23.65 -15.57 4.19
N LYS A 138 -24.86 -15.90 4.68
CA LYS A 138 -25.69 -15.00 5.49
C LYS A 138 -24.96 -14.57 6.76
N ALA A 139 -24.39 -15.53 7.49
CA ALA A 139 -23.59 -15.25 8.69
C ALA A 139 -22.37 -14.38 8.37
N GLU A 140 -21.69 -14.64 7.25
CA GLU A 140 -20.54 -13.86 6.81
C GLU A 140 -20.89 -12.39 6.52
N ILE A 141 -21.96 -12.16 5.77
CA ILE A 141 -22.44 -10.82 5.39
C ILE A 141 -22.84 -10.02 6.63
N ILE A 142 -23.61 -10.64 7.53
CA ILE A 142 -24.03 -10.01 8.79
C ILE A 142 -22.80 -9.63 9.61
N TYR A 143 -21.84 -10.55 9.75
CA TYR A 143 -20.64 -10.29 10.54
C TYR A 143 -19.81 -9.13 9.99
N SER A 144 -19.56 -9.09 8.68
CA SER A 144 -18.73 -8.05 8.07
C SER A 144 -19.42 -6.69 8.08
N TYR A 145 -20.75 -6.67 7.88
CA TYR A 145 -21.53 -5.44 7.83
C TYR A 145 -21.81 -4.84 9.22
N PHE A 146 -22.15 -5.67 10.22
CA PHE A 146 -22.51 -5.18 11.56
C PHE A 146 -21.30 -4.73 12.38
N ASN A 147 -20.12 -5.32 12.13
CA ASN A 147 -18.86 -4.90 12.74
C ASN A 147 -18.21 -3.69 12.04
N LEU A 148 -18.90 -3.03 11.10
CA LEU A 148 -18.35 -1.87 10.41
C LEU A 148 -18.68 -0.56 11.13
N THR A 149 -17.96 -0.28 12.22
CA THR A 149 -18.02 1.02 12.92
C THR A 149 -16.97 1.99 12.37
N VAL A 150 -17.17 3.30 12.52
CA VAL A 150 -16.15 4.33 12.21
C VAL A 150 -14.80 3.99 12.86
N ALA A 151 -14.85 3.53 14.11
CA ALA A 151 -13.66 3.14 14.86
C ALA A 151 -12.95 1.94 14.22
N ASP A 152 -13.68 0.91 13.78
CA ASP A 152 -13.08 -0.26 13.13
C ASP A 152 -12.49 0.08 11.76
N VAL A 153 -13.11 0.99 11.00
CA VAL A 153 -12.54 1.52 9.74
C VAL A 153 -11.25 2.28 10.02
N PHE A 154 -11.22 3.09 11.07
CA PHE A 154 -10.02 3.80 11.50
C PHE A 154 -8.91 2.84 11.93
N HIS A 155 -9.23 1.84 12.76
CA HIS A 155 -8.29 0.82 13.19
C HIS A 155 -7.75 0.00 12.02
N TYR A 156 -8.59 -0.41 11.08
CA TYR A 156 -8.21 -1.14 9.87
C TYR A 156 -7.30 -0.31 8.95
N SER A 157 -7.71 0.93 8.66
CA SER A 157 -7.01 1.80 7.71
C SER A 157 -5.61 2.16 8.20
N LEU A 158 -5.47 2.51 9.49
CA LEU A 158 -4.22 2.94 10.12
C LEU A 158 -3.49 1.81 10.87
N ASN A 159 -3.91 0.56 10.74
CA ASN A 159 -3.16 -0.57 11.28
C ASN A 159 -1.78 -0.64 10.64
N TYR A 160 -0.73 -0.88 11.44
CA TYR A 160 0.64 -0.97 10.94
C TYR A 160 0.84 -2.08 9.89
N ILE A 161 0.05 -3.16 9.96
CA ILE A 161 0.08 -4.22 8.96
C ILE A 161 -0.38 -3.61 7.64
N GLY A 162 0.51 -3.65 6.65
CA GLY A 162 0.24 -3.19 5.28
C GLY A 162 0.10 -1.67 5.13
N ILE A 163 0.64 -0.86 6.04
CA ILE A 163 0.65 0.61 5.86
C ILE A 163 1.85 1.11 5.05
N VAL A 164 3.04 0.50 5.26
CA VAL A 164 4.29 0.91 4.59
C VAL A 164 4.47 0.18 3.27
N THR A 165 4.81 -1.11 3.37
CA THR A 165 4.90 -2.05 2.24
C THR A 165 4.48 -3.41 2.76
N GLY A 166 3.37 -3.91 2.26
CA GLY A 166 2.84 -5.20 2.68
C GLY A 166 1.84 -5.72 1.65
N PRO A 167 1.46 -7.00 1.73
CA PRO A 167 0.38 -7.49 0.90
C PRO A 167 -0.90 -6.71 1.21
N TYR A 168 -1.62 -6.32 0.17
CA TYR A 168 -2.97 -5.82 0.31
C TYR A 168 -3.84 -6.92 0.96
N PHE A 169 -4.52 -6.59 2.05
CA PHE A 169 -5.47 -7.46 2.73
C PHE A 169 -6.83 -6.78 2.83
N ARG A 170 -7.88 -7.57 2.76
CA ARG A 170 -9.26 -7.09 2.85
C ARG A 170 -9.65 -6.80 4.30
N TYR A 171 -10.70 -6.02 4.50
CA TYR A 171 -11.28 -5.74 5.81
C TYR A 171 -11.68 -7.03 6.53
N ARG A 172 -12.22 -8.00 5.81
CA ARG A 172 -12.59 -9.29 6.39
C ARG A 172 -11.40 -10.02 7.02
N THR A 173 -10.27 -10.06 6.31
CA THR A 173 -9.03 -10.66 6.80
C THR A 173 -8.51 -9.96 8.06
N PHE A 174 -8.75 -8.65 8.19
CA PHE A 174 -8.42 -7.91 9.40
C PHE A 174 -9.27 -8.34 10.59
N LEU A 175 -10.58 -8.44 10.42
CA LEU A 175 -11.47 -8.94 11.48
C LEU A 175 -11.09 -10.36 11.89
N ASP A 176 -10.93 -11.25 10.91
CA ASP A 176 -10.52 -12.63 11.15
C ASP A 176 -9.18 -12.70 11.90
N TYR A 177 -8.23 -11.82 11.60
CA TYR A 177 -6.95 -11.74 12.30
C TYR A 177 -7.04 -11.26 13.76
N ILE A 178 -8.02 -10.43 14.09
CA ILE A 178 -8.26 -9.96 15.46
C ILE A 178 -9.08 -10.97 16.25
N ASP A 179 -10.09 -11.58 15.62
CA ASP A 179 -11.09 -12.39 16.31
C ASP A 179 -10.71 -13.85 16.47
N LEU A 180 -9.98 -14.42 15.51
CA LEU A 180 -9.62 -15.84 15.52
C LEU A 180 -8.21 -16.04 16.08
N PRO A 181 -7.99 -17.08 16.90
CA PRO A 181 -6.68 -17.41 17.47
C PRO A 181 -5.75 -18.11 16.47
N PHE A 182 -5.66 -17.63 15.22
CA PHE A 182 -4.81 -18.22 14.17
C PHE A 182 -3.35 -18.38 14.57
N SER A 183 -2.85 -17.48 15.42
CA SER A 183 -1.49 -17.55 15.94
C SER A 183 -1.17 -18.86 16.67
N LYS A 184 -2.18 -19.51 17.28
CA LYS A 184 -1.98 -20.76 18.03
C LYS A 184 -1.82 -21.98 17.13
N TYR A 185 -2.39 -21.94 15.94
CA TYR A 185 -2.49 -23.09 15.03
C TYR A 185 -1.52 -23.00 13.84
N ALA A 186 -1.08 -21.80 13.48
CA ALA A 186 -0.20 -21.60 12.33
C ALA A 186 1.29 -21.53 12.74
N ASN A 187 2.10 -22.37 12.10
CA ASN A 187 3.57 -22.37 12.22
C ASN A 187 4.22 -21.18 11.47
N CYS A 188 3.76 -19.94 11.70
CA CYS A 188 4.20 -18.77 10.92
C CYS A 188 5.70 -18.48 11.07
N GLU A 189 6.31 -18.77 12.23
CA GLU A 189 7.74 -18.48 12.47
C GLU A 189 8.64 -19.19 11.49
N LYS A 190 8.37 -20.48 11.23
CA LYS A 190 9.14 -21.29 10.28
C LYS A 190 9.01 -20.72 8.86
N HIS A 191 7.81 -20.27 8.48
CA HIS A 191 7.57 -19.65 7.18
C HIS A 191 8.26 -18.29 7.06
N THR A 192 8.18 -17.44 8.09
CA THR A 192 8.83 -16.13 8.13
C THR A 192 10.34 -16.28 8.08
N LEU A 193 10.94 -17.17 8.88
CA LEU A 193 12.38 -17.43 8.86
C LEU A 193 12.88 -17.96 7.51
N LYS A 194 12.09 -18.82 6.84
CA LYS A 194 12.42 -19.32 5.50
C LYS A 194 12.47 -18.19 4.48
N LYS A 195 11.52 -17.24 4.54
CA LYS A 195 11.51 -16.04 3.67
C LYS A 195 12.59 -15.02 4.06
N LEU A 196 12.87 -14.87 5.35
CA LEU A 196 13.91 -13.96 5.82
C LEU A 196 15.32 -14.46 5.46
N ARG A 197 15.53 -15.78 5.33
CA ARG A 197 16.82 -16.35 4.92
C ARG A 197 17.27 -15.94 3.52
N ILE A 198 16.35 -15.74 2.58
CA ILE A 198 16.69 -15.32 1.21
C ILE A 198 16.89 -13.80 1.10
N PHE A 199 16.34 -13.03 2.05
CA PHE A 199 16.45 -11.58 2.10
C PHE A 199 17.90 -11.05 2.09
N PRO A 200 18.86 -11.54 2.90
CA PRO A 200 20.24 -11.05 2.86
C PRO A 200 20.91 -11.32 1.51
N LEU A 201 20.60 -12.46 0.86
CA LEU A 201 21.14 -12.77 -0.46
C LEU A 201 20.63 -11.77 -1.51
N ILE A 202 19.33 -11.45 -1.48
CA ILE A 202 18.73 -10.42 -2.34
C ILE A 202 19.34 -9.05 -2.06
N ALA A 203 19.57 -8.71 -0.78
CA ALA A 203 20.16 -7.43 -0.40
C ALA A 203 21.61 -7.28 -0.91
N VAL A 204 22.42 -8.33 -0.85
CA VAL A 204 23.79 -8.32 -1.40
C VAL A 204 23.76 -8.15 -2.92
N ILE A 205 22.90 -8.88 -3.62
CA ILE A 205 22.73 -8.72 -5.07
C ILE A 205 22.28 -7.30 -5.41
N PHE A 206 21.32 -6.74 -4.66
CA PHE A 206 20.83 -5.38 -4.85
C PHE A 206 21.94 -4.33 -4.63
N LEU A 207 22.75 -4.47 -3.59
CA LEU A 207 23.88 -3.57 -3.33
C LEU A 207 24.95 -3.69 -4.43
N PHE A 208 25.22 -4.91 -4.90
CA PHE A 208 26.12 -5.14 -6.02
C PHE A 208 25.61 -4.43 -7.28
N LEU A 209 24.35 -4.65 -7.68
CA LEU A 209 23.77 -3.96 -8.84
C LEU A 209 23.75 -2.43 -8.65
N SER A 210 23.45 -1.94 -7.45
CA SER A 210 23.42 -0.51 -7.14
C SER A 210 24.81 0.14 -7.19
N TYR A 211 25.87 -0.63 -6.93
CA TYR A 211 27.25 -0.18 -7.07
C TYR A 211 27.66 -0.06 -8.55
N TYR A 212 27.28 -1.04 -9.38
CA TYR A 212 27.59 -1.00 -10.82
C TYR A 212 26.68 -0.05 -11.61
N TRP A 213 25.43 0.16 -11.17
CA TRP A 213 24.45 0.99 -11.85
C TRP A 213 23.78 1.97 -10.87
N PRO A 214 24.46 3.08 -10.54
CA PRO A 214 23.88 4.08 -9.65
C PRO A 214 22.69 4.75 -10.35
N ILE A 215 21.52 4.68 -9.73
CA ILE A 215 20.25 5.20 -10.26
C ILE A 215 20.31 6.72 -10.52
N SER A 216 21.23 7.43 -9.84
CA SER A 216 21.49 8.85 -10.05
C SER A 216 22.02 9.17 -11.45
N VAL A 217 22.78 8.26 -12.05
CA VAL A 217 23.39 8.45 -13.39
C VAL A 217 22.33 8.27 -14.50
N SER A 218 21.29 7.47 -14.25
CA SER A 218 20.23 7.20 -15.23
C SER A 218 19.09 8.24 -15.23
N CYS A 219 19.06 9.15 -14.26
CA CYS A 219 17.99 10.14 -14.08
C CYS A 219 18.43 11.58 -14.42
N GLN A 220 19.51 11.74 -15.19
CA GLN A 220 19.85 13.02 -15.82
C GLN A 220 19.32 13.04 -17.27
N PRO A 221 18.53 14.05 -17.68
CA PRO A 221 17.97 14.14 -19.03
C PRO A 221 19.01 14.26 -20.16
N ASN A 222 20.29 14.45 -19.84
CA ASN A 222 21.30 14.91 -20.80
C ASN A 222 22.42 13.91 -21.13
N GLU A 223 22.38 12.66 -20.66
CA GLU A 223 23.41 11.64 -20.99
C GLU A 223 22.85 10.36 -21.65
N LEU A 224 21.66 10.43 -22.24
CA LEU A 224 21.07 9.31 -22.99
C LEU A 224 21.75 9.02 -24.35
N LEU A 225 22.89 9.64 -24.66
CA LEU A 225 23.63 9.44 -25.92
C LEU A 225 24.86 8.53 -25.84
N ILE A 226 25.28 8.06 -24.65
CA ILE A 226 26.58 7.36 -24.53
C ILE A 226 26.45 5.86 -24.17
N ILE A 227 25.30 5.39 -23.70
CA ILE A 227 25.15 3.99 -23.24
C ILE A 227 24.19 3.19 -24.14
N VAL A 228 24.43 3.21 -25.45
CA VAL A 228 24.05 2.08 -26.32
C VAL A 228 25.32 1.67 -27.05
N PRO A 229 25.93 0.51 -26.75
CA PRO A 229 26.96 -0.02 -27.62
C PRO A 229 26.27 -0.49 -28.90
N GLN A 230 26.18 0.42 -29.88
CA GLN A 230 25.93 0.09 -31.28
C GLN A 230 27.11 -0.75 -31.78
N LYS A 231 27.06 -2.06 -31.54
CA LYS A 231 27.83 -3.04 -32.29
C LYS A 231 26.94 -4.20 -32.71
N ASN A 232 26.59 -4.16 -34.00
CA ASN A 232 26.42 -5.32 -34.87
C ASN A 232 25.20 -6.21 -34.60
N PHE A 233 23.99 -5.66 -34.71
CA PHE A 233 22.83 -6.45 -35.09
C PHE A 233 22.04 -5.66 -36.14
N PHE A 234 21.80 -6.26 -37.31
CA PHE A 234 21.20 -5.68 -38.52
C PHE A 234 22.12 -4.86 -39.45
N ASN A 235 23.17 -5.52 -39.94
CA ASN A 235 23.40 -5.49 -41.38
C ASN A 235 22.30 -6.34 -42.04
N THR A 236 21.84 -5.91 -43.21
CA THR A 236 20.81 -6.53 -44.08
C THR A 236 19.38 -6.10 -43.76
N VAL A 237 18.90 -5.01 -44.36
CA VAL A 237 18.08 -5.02 -45.59
C VAL A 237 18.08 -3.60 -46.16
N HIS A 238 18.34 -3.55 -47.46
CA HIS A 238 18.44 -2.39 -48.33
C HIS A 238 17.32 -1.33 -48.21
N GLY A 239 17.72 -0.07 -48.39
CA GLY A 239 17.16 0.72 -49.50
C GLY A 239 16.64 2.13 -49.19
N HIS A 240 17.44 3.13 -49.56
CA HIS A 240 17.04 4.41 -50.19
C HIS A 240 16.30 5.47 -49.34
N THR A 241 16.99 6.56 -48.94
CA THR A 241 16.99 7.93 -49.54
C THR A 241 15.61 8.65 -49.45
N VAL A 242 15.41 9.91 -49.01
CA VAL A 242 16.24 11.13 -48.94
C VAL A 242 15.39 12.26 -48.28
N PHE A 243 16.05 13.12 -47.47
CA PHE A 243 15.84 14.57 -47.19
C PHE A 243 14.54 15.22 -46.67
N GLY A 244 14.74 16.18 -45.74
CA GLY A 244 14.14 17.54 -45.77
C GLY A 244 13.38 17.98 -44.50
N THR A 245 14.04 18.51 -43.45
CA THR A 245 14.24 19.95 -43.10
C THR A 245 13.00 20.85 -42.98
N CYS A 246 12.82 21.47 -41.80
CA CYS A 246 12.50 22.89 -41.51
C CYS A 246 12.09 22.98 -40.02
N GLY A 247 12.62 23.85 -39.16
CA GLY A 247 13.61 24.93 -39.25
C GLY A 247 13.85 25.47 -37.85
#